data_AF-A0A225SNK4-F1
#
_entry.id   AF-A0A225SNK4-F1
#
_cell.length_a   1.000
_cell.length_b   1.000
_cell.length_c   1.000
_cell.angle_alpha   90.00
_cell.angle_beta   90.00
_cell.angle_gamma   90.00
#
_symmetry.space_group_name_H-M   'P 1'
#
loop_
_entity.id
_entity.type
_entity.pdbx_description
1 polymer ?
#
loop_
_entity_poly.entity_id
_entity_poly.type
_entity_poly.pdbx_seq_one_letter_code
_entity_poly.pdbx_strand_id
1 'polypeptide(L)'
;MQEGQVQTRRLQGGVRIRVNSGLVWLTIAGCREDIWLKAGRCFDFHGRGEAIFEAVNGAAEFTVTPLPPKGCSDDTVRIAKLLPHGLIRWF
;
A
#
# COMPACT_ATOMS: atom_id res chain seq x y z
N MET A 1 -26.24 5.32 4.41
CA MET A 1 -24.82 5.19 4.07
C MET A 1 -24.25 4.26 5.13
N GLN A 2 -23.83 3.04 4.78
CA GLN A 2 -23.24 2.12 5.77
C GLN A 2 -21.88 2.69 6.19
N GLU A 3 -21.62 2.74 7.50
CA GLU A 3 -20.32 3.12 8.04
C GLU A 3 -19.27 2.12 7.52
N GLY A 4 -18.25 2.63 6.84
CA GLY A 4 -17.16 1.83 6.32
C GLY A 4 -16.34 1.21 7.44
N GLN A 5 -15.79 0.01 7.21
CA GLN A 5 -14.84 -0.56 8.16
C GLN A 5 -13.61 0.35 8.23
N VAL A 6 -13.24 0.79 9.45
CA VAL A 6 -12.07 1.64 9.69
C VAL A 6 -10.92 0.81 10.25
N GLN A 7 -9.72 1.02 9.72
CA GLN A 7 -8.48 0.46 10.24
C GLN A 7 -7.44 1.56 10.44
N THR A 8 -6.78 1.55 11.60
CA THR A 8 -5.69 2.49 11.91
C THR A 8 -4.34 1.78 11.92
N ARG A 9 -3.31 2.39 11.37
CA ARG A 9 -1.92 1.90 11.44
C ARG A 9 -0.92 3.03 11.64
N ARG A 10 0.12 2.74 12.44
CA ARG A 10 1.30 3.62 12.57
C ARG A 10 2.33 3.26 11.51
N LEU A 11 2.59 4.18 10.58
CA LEU A 11 3.64 4.08 9.57
C LEU A 11 4.98 4.54 10.17
N GLN A 12 5.97 3.64 10.17
CA GLN A 12 7.29 3.88 10.75
C GLN A 12 8.31 4.45 9.75
N GLY A 13 7.97 4.49 8.46
CA GLY A 13 8.83 4.94 7.38
C GLY A 13 8.10 4.88 6.04
N GLY A 14 8.84 5.10 4.96
CA GLY A 14 8.25 5.12 3.61
C GLY A 14 7.54 3.81 3.28
N VAL A 15 6.30 3.89 2.78
CA VAL A 15 5.49 2.71 2.43
C VAL A 15 4.77 2.91 1.09
N ARG A 16 4.54 1.79 0.40
CA ARG A 16 3.59 1.67 -0.70
C ARG A 16 2.31 1.07 -0.17
N ILE A 17 1.20 1.74 -0.42
CA ILE A 17 -0.15 1.28 -0.12
C ILE A 17 -0.79 0.88 -1.44
N ARG A 18 -1.23 -0.37 -1.58
CA ARG A 18 -1.92 -0.87 -2.78
C ARG A 18 -3.30 -1.39 -2.41
N VAL A 19 -4.33 -0.89 -3.08
CA VAL A 19 -5.69 -1.42 -2.91
C VAL A 19 -5.89 -2.60 -3.87
N ASN A 20 -6.20 -3.76 -3.32
CA ASN A 20 -6.45 -5.00 -4.05
C ASN A 20 -7.91 -5.09 -4.51
N SER A 21 -8.85 -4.66 -3.65
CA SER A 21 -10.28 -4.63 -3.95
C SER A 21 -10.99 -3.49 -3.21
N GLY A 22 -12.13 -3.03 -3.74
CA GLY A 22 -12.92 -1.96 -3.13
C GLY A 22 -12.35 -0.55 -3.36
N LEU A 23 -12.73 0.37 -2.47
CA LEU A 23 -12.31 1.76 -2.45
C LEU A 23 -11.93 2.13 -1.02
N VAL A 24 -10.76 2.72 -0.86
CA VAL A 24 -10.24 3.19 0.43
C VAL A 24 -10.18 4.71 0.43
N TRP A 25 -10.73 5.33 1.47
CA TRP A 25 -10.41 6.69 1.87
C TRP A 25 -9.29 6.64 2.91
N LEU A 26 -8.21 7.37 2.64
CA LEU A 26 -6.97 7.31 3.41
C LEU A 26 -6.60 8.70 3.91
N THR A 27 -6.49 8.84 5.23
CA THR A 27 -5.97 10.04 5.89
C THR A 27 -4.65 9.67 6.57
N ILE A 28 -3.60 10.47 6.36
CA ILE A 28 -2.31 10.26 7.01
C ILE A 28 -1.92 11.54 7.75
N ALA A 29 -1.59 11.43 9.04
CA ALA A 29 -1.07 12.54 9.82
C ALA A 29 0.20 13.13 9.18
N GLY A 30 0.16 14.43 8.89
CA GLY A 30 1.25 15.13 8.18
C GLY A 30 1.16 15.07 6.66
N CYS A 31 0.18 14.36 6.09
CA CYS A 31 -0.25 14.55 4.71
C CYS A 31 -1.30 15.65 4.66
N ARG A 32 -1.21 16.54 3.66
CA ARG A 32 -2.08 17.72 3.56
C ARG A 32 -3.48 17.38 3.02
N GLU A 33 -3.59 16.28 2.31
CA GLU A 33 -4.79 15.87 1.61
C GLU A 33 -5.15 14.44 1.96
N ASP A 34 -6.45 14.17 1.97
CA ASP A 34 -6.93 12.79 2.02
C ASP A 34 -6.85 12.17 0.64
N ILE A 35 -6.59 10.87 0.60
CA ILE A 35 -6.29 10.14 -0.62
C ILE A 35 -7.40 9.12 -0.86
N TRP A 36 -7.94 9.11 -2.08
CA TRP A 36 -8.91 8.10 -2.51
C TRP A 36 -8.21 7.06 -3.40
N LEU A 37 -8.20 5.80 -2.96
CA LEU A 37 -7.55 4.71 -3.69
C LEU A 37 -8.57 3.64 -4.10
N LYS A 38 -8.78 3.53 -5.41
CA LYS A 38 -9.54 2.43 -6.01
C LYS A 38 -8.66 1.20 -6.19
N ALA A 39 -9.30 0.04 -6.27
CA ALA A 39 -8.65 -1.22 -6.64
C ALA A 39 -7.68 -1.07 -7.83
N GLY A 40 -6.50 -1.68 -7.69
CA GLY A 40 -5.41 -1.63 -8.67
C GLY A 40 -4.52 -0.38 -8.58
N ARG A 41 -4.89 0.62 -7.77
CA ARG A 41 -4.07 1.82 -7.55
C ARG A 41 -3.11 1.64 -6.37
N CYS A 42 -2.00 2.37 -6.45
CA CYS A 42 -0.98 2.44 -5.42
C CYS A 42 -0.74 3.90 -5.02
N PHE A 43 -0.35 4.11 -3.77
CA PHE A 43 0.13 5.39 -3.24
C PHE A 43 1.41 5.17 -2.45
N ASP A 44 2.43 5.96 -2.77
CA ASP A 44 3.72 5.92 -2.10
C ASP A 44 3.83 7.07 -1.11
N PHE A 45 3.75 6.74 0.17
CA PHE A 45 3.96 7.71 1.25
C PHE A 45 5.41 7.69 1.70
N HIS A 46 6.08 8.83 1.61
CA HIS A 46 7.48 9.00 2.00
C HIS A 46 7.58 9.73 3.34
N GLY A 47 7.15 9.08 4.42
CA GLY A 47 7.14 9.71 5.74
C GLY A 47 6.86 8.71 6.85
N ARG A 48 6.52 9.24 8.02
CA ARG A 48 6.07 8.49 9.20
C ARG A 48 4.83 9.18 9.77
N GLY A 49 3.95 8.44 10.41
CA GLY A 49 2.71 9.02 10.93
C GLY A 49 1.63 7.99 11.21
N GLU A 50 0.53 8.43 11.79
CA GLU A 50 -0.68 7.61 11.89
C GLU A 50 -1.47 7.69 10.58
N ALA A 51 -1.92 6.55 10.09
CA ALA A 51 -2.73 6.42 8.90
C ALA A 51 -4.06 5.75 9.26
N ILE A 52 -5.16 6.35 8.79
CA ILE A 52 -6.52 5.86 8.94
C ILE A 52 -6.99 5.44 7.56
N PHE A 53 -7.49 4.21 7.46
CA PHE A 53 -8.02 3.61 6.24
C PHE A 53 -9.49 3.33 6.46
N GLU A 54 -10.37 3.92 5.66
CA GLU A 54 -11.80 3.62 5.68
C GLU A 54 -12.21 2.89 4.39
N ALA A 55 -12.85 1.74 4.55
CA ALA A 55 -13.42 0.96 3.47
C ALA A 55 -14.77 1.55 3.04
N VAL A 56 -14.80 2.18 1.88
CA VAL A 56 -16.00 2.82 1.34
C VAL A 56 -16.93 1.75 0.78
N ASN A 57 -18.22 1.83 1.10
CA ASN A 57 -19.24 0.82 0.81
C ASN A 57 -19.06 -0.52 1.56
N GLY A 58 -18.42 -0.49 2.73
CA GLY A 58 -18.46 -1.57 3.72
C GLY A 58 -17.30 -2.57 3.68
N ALA A 59 -16.56 -2.69 2.57
CA ALA A 59 -15.38 -3.57 2.52
C ALA A 59 -14.35 -3.13 1.46
N ALA A 60 -13.07 -3.23 1.82
CA ALA A 60 -11.94 -3.04 0.93
C ALA A 60 -10.76 -3.90 1.39
N GLU A 61 -9.94 -4.34 0.44
CA GLU A 61 -8.71 -5.07 0.73
C GLU A 61 -7.51 -4.25 0.23
N PHE A 62 -6.49 -4.12 1.06
CA PHE A 62 -5.28 -3.41 0.69
C PHE A 62 -4.04 -4.03 1.35
N THR A 63 -2.88 -3.72 0.78
CA THR A 63 -1.56 -4.09 1.30
C THR A 63 -0.74 -2.84 1.59
N VAL A 64 0.08 -2.92 2.64
CA VAL A 64 1.02 -1.86 3.01
C VAL A 64 2.40 -2.50 3.10
N THR A 65 3.31 -2.10 2.21
CA THR A 65 4.66 -2.64 2.13
C THR A 65 5.68 -1.53 2.29
N PRO A 66 6.82 -1.74 2.98
CA PRO A 66 7.90 -0.76 3.01
C PRO A 66 8.36 -0.38 1.59
N LEU A 67 8.66 0.91 1.39
CA LEU A 67 9.36 1.35 0.18
C LEU A 67 10.83 0.91 0.27
N PRO A 68 11.47 0.60 -0.87
CA PRO A 68 12.91 0.43 -0.90
C PRO A 68 13.60 1.71 -0.40
N PRO A 69 14.72 1.59 0.35
CA PRO A 69 15.47 2.75 0.80
C PRO A 69 15.88 3.61 -0.41
N LYS A 70 15.67 4.93 -0.32
CA LYS A 70 16.13 5.88 -1.35
C LYS A 70 17.66 5.86 -1.38
N GLY A 71 18.22 5.10 -2.32
CA GLY A 71 19.67 4.90 -2.42
C GLY A 71 20.14 3.88 -3.46
N CYS A 72 19.25 3.16 -4.15
CA CYS A 72 19.61 2.43 -5.35
C CYS A 72 18.88 3.11 -6.51
N SER A 73 19.63 3.74 -7.41
CA SER A 73 19.09 4.23 -8.69
C SER A 73 18.26 3.13 -9.32
N ASP A 74 17.11 3.52 -9.86
CA ASP A 74 16.21 2.72 -10.66
C ASP A 74 16.85 2.39 -12.01
N ASP A 75 17.97 1.67 -12.00
CA ASP A 75 18.22 0.70 -13.06
C ASP A 75 17.34 -0.49 -12.73
N THR A 76 16.11 -0.46 -13.26
CA THR A 76 15.20 -1.61 -13.21
C THR A 76 15.90 -2.80 -13.89
N VAL A 77 16.69 -3.56 -13.13
CA VAL A 77 17.22 -4.85 -13.56
C VAL A 77 16.04 -5.82 -13.60
N ARG A 78 15.36 -5.87 -14.76
CA ARG A 78 14.36 -6.89 -15.06
C ARG A 78 15.07 -8.21 -15.30
N ILE A 79 15.49 -8.91 -14.24
CA ILE A 79 15.80 -10.34 -14.34
C ILE A 79 14.47 -11.09 -14.35
N ALA A 80 13.87 -11.20 -15.54
CA ALA A 80 12.87 -12.24 -15.79
C ALA A 80 13.62 -13.55 -16.02
N LYS A 81 13.96 -14.26 -14.95
CA LYS A 81 14.43 -15.64 -15.08
C LYS A 81 13.19 -16.54 -15.14
N LEU A 82 12.82 -16.96 -16.36
CA LEU A 82 11.92 -18.09 -16.53
C LEU A 82 12.55 -19.29 -15.82
N LEU A 83 11.93 -19.74 -14.73
CA LEU A 83 12.24 -21.03 -14.13
C LEU A 83 11.21 -22.02 -14.70
N PRO A 84 11.63 -23.06 -15.44
CA PRO A 84 10.68 -23.93 -16.13
C PRO A 84 9.84 -24.81 -15.18
N HIS A 85 10.28 -25.06 -13.94
CA HIS A 85 9.57 -25.95 -13.02
C HIS A 85 9.87 -25.60 -11.56
N GLY A 86 8.83 -25.58 -10.70
CA GLY A 86 8.94 -25.93 -9.28
C GLY A 86 9.32 -24.82 -8.28
N LEU A 87 8.29 -24.24 -7.67
CA LEU A 87 8.06 -24.12 -6.21
C LEU A 87 9.28 -23.89 -5.29
N ILE A 88 9.32 -22.75 -4.58
CA ILE A 88 10.04 -22.60 -3.29
C ILE A 88 9.25 -21.70 -2.33
N ARG A 89 8.88 -22.26 -1.17
CA ARG A 89 8.42 -21.57 0.07
C ARG A 89 9.61 -20.87 0.73
N TRP A 90 9.45 -19.71 1.37
CA TRP A 90 10.24 -19.36 2.55
C TRP A 90 9.43 -18.53 3.57
N PHE A 91 9.92 -18.62 4.80
CA PHE A 91 9.30 -18.46 6.11
C PHE A 91 9.07 -17.02 6.54
#